data_AF-A0A944FY90-F1
#
_entry.id   AF-A0A944FY90-F1
#
_cell.length_a   1.000
_cell.length_b   1.000
_cell.length_c   1.000
_cell.angle_alpha   90.00
_cell.angle_beta   90.00
_cell.angle_gamma   90.00
#
_symmetry.space_group_name_H-M   'P 1'
#
loop_
_entity.id
_entity.type
_entity.pdbx_description
1 polymer ?
#
loop_
_entity_poly.entity_id
_entity_poly.type
_entity_poly.pdbx_seq_one_letter_code
_entity_poly.pdbx_strand_id
1 'polypeptide(L)'
;MYGGVVMLRAVVAMLILFALLISVSACEDSSSELVGKWYAEIDVTDRVSEAMSVLEFTADNRINVFIELTFRADGKMSIDIDYEKSMESFDAFVNRFTEAGIRSVYQTFGRDGMTREFVDMFFKLRYRCTVEEFLRKYADTDIMPQFSSLMDTLSEYTVLEIDYRTQYNMLFLTDGLSTPSDFHVDFEVTGDTLLLTRDEAVPLYSVFSSLEDFLSLPLELCRANERTA
;
A
#
# COMPACT_ATOMS: atom_id res chain seq x y z
N MET A 1 -70.52 -7.65 -12.45
CA MET A 1 -69.50 -6.58 -12.28
C MET A 1 -68.46 -6.97 -11.22
N TYR A 2 -67.98 -8.22 -11.19
CA TYR A 2 -67.07 -8.74 -10.14
C TYR A 2 -65.69 -9.19 -10.66
N GLY A 3 -65.49 -9.30 -11.98
CA GLY A 3 -64.21 -9.78 -12.56
C GLY A 3 -63.09 -8.73 -12.61
N GLY A 4 -63.43 -7.44 -12.76
CA GLY A 4 -62.43 -6.37 -12.93
C GLY A 4 -61.65 -6.05 -11.65
N VAL A 5 -62.29 -6.13 -10.48
CA VAL A 5 -61.65 -5.79 -9.19
C VAL A 5 -60.70 -6.91 -8.73
N VAL A 6 -61.01 -8.17 -9.04
CA VAL A 6 -60.13 -9.32 -8.77
C VAL A 6 -58.89 -9.29 -9.68
N MET A 7 -59.09 -8.95 -10.96
CA MET A 7 -57.99 -8.81 -11.92
C MET A 7 -57.05 -7.65 -11.56
N LEU A 8 -57.60 -6.50 -11.14
CA LEU A 8 -56.81 -5.35 -10.70
C LEU A 8 -55.96 -5.66 -9.45
N ARG A 9 -56.51 -6.38 -8.47
CA ARG A 9 -55.78 -6.79 -7.26
C ARG A 9 -54.65 -7.77 -7.57
N ALA A 10 -54.86 -8.71 -8.49
CA ALA A 10 -53.83 -9.66 -8.91
C ALA A 10 -52.68 -8.95 -9.65
N VAL A 11 -52.99 -7.99 -10.51
CA VAL A 11 -51.97 -7.20 -11.24
C VAL A 11 -51.17 -6.31 -10.28
N VAL A 12 -51.81 -5.66 -9.32
CA VAL A 12 -51.12 -4.82 -8.32
C VAL A 12 -50.22 -5.67 -7.41
N ALA A 13 -50.68 -6.83 -6.95
CA ALA A 13 -49.86 -7.75 -6.15
C ALA A 13 -48.64 -8.25 -6.93
N MET A 14 -48.81 -8.54 -8.21
CA MET A 14 -47.71 -8.96 -9.10
C MET A 14 -46.70 -7.82 -9.31
N LEU A 15 -47.15 -6.58 -9.50
CA LEU A 15 -46.28 -5.40 -9.62
C LEU A 15 -45.52 -5.09 -8.33
N ILE A 16 -46.12 -5.30 -7.15
CA ILE A 16 -45.44 -5.14 -5.85
C ILE A 16 -44.39 -6.24 -5.65
N LEU A 17 -44.70 -7.49 -6.00
CA LEU A 17 -43.73 -8.59 -6.00
C LEU A 17 -42.58 -8.34 -6.98
N PHE A 18 -42.87 -7.81 -8.17
CA PHE A 18 -41.84 -7.41 -9.13
C PHE A 18 -41.00 -6.24 -8.62
N ALA A 19 -41.61 -5.23 -7.99
CA ALA A 19 -40.89 -4.11 -7.38
C ALA A 19 -40.03 -4.53 -6.19
N LEU A 20 -40.48 -5.49 -5.38
CA LEU A 20 -39.70 -6.09 -4.30
C LEU A 20 -38.55 -6.96 -4.84
N LEU A 21 -38.77 -7.71 -5.92
CA LEU A 21 -37.71 -8.46 -6.60
C LEU A 21 -36.66 -7.52 -7.23
N ILE A 22 -37.09 -6.39 -7.80
CA ILE A 22 -36.18 -5.34 -8.32
C ILE A 22 -35.41 -4.67 -7.18
N SER A 23 -36.05 -4.48 -6.01
CA SER A 23 -35.40 -3.91 -4.82
C SER A 23 -34.38 -4.88 -4.19
N VAL A 24 -34.59 -6.19 -4.32
CA VAL A 24 -33.63 -7.23 -3.89
C VAL A 24 -32.45 -7.37 -4.87
N SER A 25 -32.64 -7.06 -6.16
CA SER A 25 -31.55 -6.98 -7.15
C SER A 25 -30.82 -5.62 -7.17
N ALA A 26 -31.19 -4.69 -6.29
CA ALA A 26 -30.50 -3.41 -6.10
C ALA A 26 -29.65 -3.39 -4.82
N CYS A 27 -29.29 -4.58 -4.29
CA CYS A 27 -28.02 -4.71 -3.60
C CYS A 27 -26.98 -4.73 -4.72
N GLU A 28 -26.59 -3.53 -5.14
CA GLU A 28 -25.59 -3.31 -6.17
C GLU A 28 -24.36 -4.10 -5.75
N ASP A 29 -24.08 -5.16 -6.50
CA ASP A 29 -22.94 -6.03 -6.26
C ASP A 29 -21.71 -5.18 -6.62
N SER A 30 -21.19 -4.45 -5.63
CA SER A 30 -19.99 -3.60 -5.72
C SER A 30 -18.76 -4.40 -6.17
N SER A 31 -18.89 -5.73 -6.20
CA SER A 31 -18.01 -6.69 -6.87
C SER A 31 -17.63 -6.29 -8.30
N SER A 32 -18.57 -5.74 -9.07
CA SER A 32 -18.30 -5.33 -10.46
C SER A 32 -17.50 -4.03 -10.56
N GLU A 33 -17.63 -3.13 -9.58
CA GLU A 33 -16.92 -1.86 -9.51
C GLU A 33 -15.47 -2.03 -9.06
N LEU A 34 -15.19 -3.10 -8.29
CA LEU A 34 -13.86 -3.48 -7.84
C LEU A 34 -12.96 -3.98 -8.98
N VAL A 35 -13.54 -4.60 -10.03
CA VAL A 35 -12.78 -5.15 -11.16
C VAL A 35 -12.01 -4.04 -11.87
N GLY A 36 -10.71 -4.22 -12.02
CA GLY A 36 -9.82 -3.25 -12.63
C GLY A 36 -8.43 -3.23 -11.99
N LYS A 37 -7.63 -2.25 -12.42
CA LYS A 37 -6.29 -1.97 -11.90
C LYS A 37 -6.36 -0.77 -10.95
N TRP A 38 -5.71 -0.92 -9.81
CA TRP A 38 -5.70 0.06 -8.73
C TRP A 38 -4.28 0.28 -8.25
N TYR A 39 -3.86 1.52 -8.15
CA TYR A 39 -2.50 1.88 -7.73
C TYR A 39 -2.50 2.50 -6.35
N ALA A 40 -1.49 2.17 -5.56
CA ALA A 40 -1.22 2.85 -4.30
C ALA A 40 0.24 3.29 -4.23
N GLU A 41 0.45 4.44 -3.61
CA GLU A 41 1.74 4.90 -3.11
C GLU A 41 1.74 4.72 -1.60
N ILE A 42 2.60 3.86 -1.10
CA ILE A 42 2.67 3.50 0.32
C ILE A 42 3.91 4.14 0.91
N ASP A 43 3.71 5.05 1.87
CA ASP A 43 4.80 5.61 2.67
C ASP A 43 5.31 4.54 3.66
N VAL A 44 6.55 4.08 3.45
CA VAL A 44 7.22 3.06 4.27
C VAL A 44 8.33 3.66 5.14
N THR A 45 8.39 4.98 5.25
CA THR A 45 9.46 5.70 5.97
C THR A 45 9.62 5.23 7.40
N ASP A 46 8.52 5.12 8.13
CA ASP A 46 8.54 4.71 9.54
C ASP A 46 9.02 3.26 9.73
N ARG A 47 8.71 2.38 8.77
CA ARG A 47 9.15 0.97 8.83
C ARG A 47 10.63 0.81 8.57
N VAL A 48 11.14 1.49 7.54
CA VAL A 48 12.58 1.55 7.28
C VAL A 48 13.29 2.21 8.47
N SER A 49 12.66 3.21 9.09
CA SER A 49 13.19 3.88 10.27
C SER A 49 13.31 2.98 11.50
N GLU A 50 12.25 2.24 11.82
CA GLU A 50 12.22 1.31 12.94
C GLU A 50 13.29 0.22 12.80
N ALA A 51 13.39 -0.38 11.60
CA ALA A 51 14.42 -1.37 11.27
C ALA A 51 15.84 -0.83 11.47
N MET A 52 16.02 0.47 11.31
CA MET A 52 17.32 1.13 11.44
C MET A 52 17.69 1.56 12.86
N SER A 53 16.75 1.62 13.82
CA SER A 53 16.95 1.91 15.25
C SER A 53 17.82 3.14 15.64
N VAL A 54 18.25 3.98 14.70
CA VAL A 54 19.33 4.97 14.95
C VAL A 54 19.10 6.34 14.29
N LEU A 55 18.06 6.52 13.48
CA LEU A 55 17.84 7.78 12.77
C LEU A 55 16.49 8.42 13.15
N GLU A 56 16.53 9.63 13.69
CA GLU A 56 15.37 10.52 13.70
C GLU A 56 15.19 11.06 12.28
N PHE A 57 14.32 10.44 11.49
CA PHE A 57 14.00 10.91 10.16
C PHE A 57 13.10 12.14 10.27
N THR A 58 13.48 13.21 9.57
CA THR A 58 12.63 14.38 9.43
C THR A 58 11.49 14.08 8.45
N ALA A 59 10.28 14.56 8.72
CA ALA A 59 9.04 14.26 7.99
C ALA A 59 9.07 14.52 6.46
N ASP A 60 10.01 15.32 5.96
CA ASP A 60 10.13 15.62 4.52
C ASP A 60 10.88 14.53 3.72
N ASN A 61 11.45 13.52 4.38
CA ASN A 61 12.22 12.46 3.74
C ASN A 61 11.39 11.18 3.64
N ARG A 62 10.49 11.12 2.66
CA ARG A 62 9.67 9.94 2.43
C ARG A 62 10.35 8.87 1.59
N ILE A 63 10.12 7.61 1.95
CA ILE A 63 10.39 6.43 1.14
C ILE A 63 9.03 5.84 0.77
N ASN A 64 8.75 5.78 -0.52
CA ASN A 64 7.49 5.25 -1.01
C ASN A 64 7.70 3.94 -1.78
N VAL A 65 6.78 3.01 -1.58
CA VAL A 65 6.63 1.80 -2.40
C VAL A 65 5.39 1.95 -3.26
N PHE A 66 5.51 1.61 -4.53
CA PHE A 66 4.43 1.73 -5.50
C PHE A 66 3.90 0.35 -5.85
N ILE A 67 2.59 0.15 -5.64
CA ILE A 67 1.92 -1.13 -5.89
C ILE A 67 0.76 -0.98 -6.86
N GLU A 68 0.49 -2.02 -7.63
CA GLU A 68 -0.69 -2.21 -8.47
C GLU A 68 -1.46 -3.44 -7.97
N LEU A 69 -2.73 -3.28 -7.66
CA LEU A 69 -3.68 -4.38 -7.45
C LEU A 69 -4.53 -4.54 -8.70
N THR A 70 -4.53 -5.72 -9.30
CA THR A 70 -5.43 -6.05 -10.41
C THR A 70 -6.49 -7.03 -9.92
N PHE A 71 -7.75 -6.61 -9.89
CA PHE A 71 -8.90 -7.49 -9.65
C PHE A 71 -9.54 -7.88 -10.98
N ARG A 72 -9.65 -9.18 -11.26
CA ARG A 72 -10.24 -9.71 -12.50
C ARG A 72 -11.66 -10.24 -12.24
N ALA A 73 -12.51 -10.16 -13.27
CA ALA A 73 -13.91 -10.61 -13.19
C ALA A 73 -14.09 -12.12 -12.95
N ASP A 74 -13.04 -12.93 -13.12
CA ASP A 74 -13.04 -14.37 -12.85
C ASP A 74 -12.74 -14.72 -11.38
N GLY A 75 -12.64 -13.72 -10.50
CA GLY A 75 -12.35 -13.93 -9.08
C GLY A 75 -10.86 -14.12 -8.78
N LYS A 76 -9.97 -13.72 -9.70
CA LYS A 76 -8.51 -13.71 -9.47
C LYS A 76 -8.01 -12.29 -9.24
N MET A 77 -7.12 -12.10 -8.28
CA MET A 77 -6.36 -10.88 -8.11
C MET A 77 -4.86 -11.13 -8.23
N SER A 78 -4.13 -10.10 -8.63
CA SER A 78 -2.67 -10.06 -8.58
C SER A 78 -2.22 -8.77 -7.92
N ILE A 79 -1.06 -8.85 -7.27
CA ILE A 79 -0.33 -7.71 -6.74
C ILE A 79 0.88 -7.56 -7.65
N ASP A 80 1.18 -6.35 -8.10
CA ASP A 80 2.42 -6.03 -8.80
C ASP A 80 3.10 -4.86 -8.11
N ILE A 81 4.42 -4.85 -8.14
CA ILE A 81 5.23 -3.87 -7.44
C ILE A 81 6.13 -3.20 -8.45
N ASP A 82 5.98 -1.89 -8.55
CA ASP A 82 6.83 -1.08 -9.41
C ASP A 82 8.18 -0.91 -8.72
N TYR A 83 9.04 -1.92 -8.93
CA TYR A 83 10.37 -2.01 -8.31
C TYR A 83 11.24 -0.82 -8.72
N GLU A 84 11.21 -0.44 -9.99
CA GLU A 84 12.01 0.66 -10.52
C GLU A 84 11.63 1.98 -9.83
N LYS A 85 10.33 2.32 -9.82
CA LYS A 85 9.85 3.55 -9.19
C LYS A 85 10.03 3.56 -7.66
N SER A 86 9.92 2.39 -7.02
CA SER A 86 10.18 2.24 -5.58
C SER A 86 11.68 2.45 -5.27
N MET A 87 12.58 1.91 -6.09
CA MET A 87 14.03 2.17 -5.99
C MET A 87 14.37 3.64 -6.26
N GLU A 88 13.74 4.28 -7.24
CA GLU A 88 13.91 5.71 -7.49
C GLU A 88 13.49 6.56 -6.28
N SER A 89 12.38 6.20 -5.63
CA SER A 89 11.95 6.87 -4.40
C SER A 89 12.98 6.69 -3.27
N PHE A 90 13.58 5.50 -3.16
CA PHE A 90 14.61 5.22 -2.17
C PHE A 90 15.90 6.01 -2.46
N ASP A 91 16.36 6.05 -3.71
CA ASP A 91 17.55 6.82 -4.10
C ASP A 91 17.34 8.33 -3.87
N ALA A 92 16.15 8.84 -4.19
CA ALA A 92 15.78 10.22 -3.89
C ALA A 92 15.85 10.51 -2.38
N PHE A 93 15.40 9.56 -1.56
CA PHE A 93 15.53 9.61 -0.12
C PHE A 93 17.00 9.62 0.34
N VAL A 94 17.84 8.70 -0.17
CA VAL A 94 19.27 8.63 0.19
C VAL A 94 20.00 9.93 -0.15
N ASN A 95 19.66 10.54 -1.29
CA ASN A 95 20.23 11.84 -1.68
C ASN A 95 19.84 12.94 -0.66
N ARG A 96 18.55 13.06 -0.31
CA ARG A 96 18.09 14.04 0.69
C ARG A 96 18.68 13.78 2.08
N PHE A 97 18.75 12.51 2.48
CA PHE A 97 19.38 12.07 3.73
C PHE A 97 20.85 12.49 3.78
N THR A 98 21.61 12.22 2.71
CA THR A 98 23.03 12.59 2.61
C THR A 98 23.21 14.09 2.71
N GLU A 99 22.41 14.88 1.98
CA GLU A 99 22.48 16.35 2.03
C GLU A 99 22.16 16.91 3.43
N ALA A 100 21.11 16.39 4.08
CA ALA A 100 20.73 16.79 5.42
C ALA A 100 21.80 16.37 6.45
N GLY A 101 22.34 15.16 6.32
CA GLY A 101 23.42 14.63 7.15
C GLY A 101 24.68 15.49 7.06
N ILE A 102 25.09 15.88 5.85
CA ILE A 102 26.25 16.78 5.65
C ILE A 102 26.04 18.10 6.40
N ARG A 103 24.87 18.73 6.23
CA ARG A 103 24.54 19.98 6.94
C ARG A 103 24.58 19.78 8.45
N SER A 104 24.00 18.70 8.95
CA SER A 104 23.94 18.37 10.37
C SER A 104 25.33 18.14 10.98
N VAL A 105 26.20 17.38 10.29
CA VAL A 105 27.59 17.14 10.70
C VAL A 105 28.32 18.48 10.87
N TYR A 106 28.34 19.33 9.84
CA TYR A 106 29.05 20.61 9.93
C TYR A 106 28.43 21.59 10.94
N GLN A 107 27.11 21.60 11.09
CA GLN A 107 26.46 22.42 12.12
C GLN A 107 26.81 21.96 13.54
N THR A 108 26.83 20.64 13.78
CA THR A 108 27.15 20.07 15.09
C THR A 108 28.59 20.39 15.48
N PHE A 109 29.55 20.09 14.61
CA PHE A 109 30.95 20.43 14.84
C PHE A 109 31.20 21.94 14.94
N GLY A 110 30.45 22.74 14.17
CA GLY A 110 30.49 24.20 14.28
C GLY A 110 30.00 24.73 15.63
N ARG A 111 28.96 24.12 16.22
CA ARG A 111 28.51 24.44 17.59
C ARG A 111 29.58 24.11 18.63
N ASP A 112 30.39 23.09 18.38
CA ASP A 112 31.53 22.70 19.22
C ASP A 112 32.79 23.55 18.96
N GLY A 113 32.68 24.61 18.16
CA GLY A 113 33.78 25.54 17.85
C GLY A 113 34.78 25.01 16.83
N MET A 114 34.50 23.89 16.16
CA MET A 114 35.39 23.31 15.16
C MET A 114 35.13 23.92 13.78
N THR A 115 36.20 24.13 13.01
CA THR A 115 36.08 24.63 11.64
C THR A 115 35.75 23.51 10.65
N ARG A 116 35.20 23.88 9.49
CA ARG A 116 34.91 22.93 8.41
C ARG A 116 36.16 22.15 7.99
N GLU A 117 37.31 22.82 7.90
CA GLU A 117 38.59 22.21 7.52
C GLU A 117 39.03 21.15 8.52
N PHE A 118 38.78 21.39 9.81
CA PHE A 118 39.07 20.40 10.86
C PHE A 118 38.19 19.16 10.70
N VAL A 119 36.89 19.33 10.43
CA VAL A 119 35.96 18.22 10.19
C VAL A 119 36.37 17.41 8.96
N ASP A 120 36.68 18.07 7.85
CA ASP A 120 37.16 17.41 6.63
C ASP A 120 38.46 16.63 6.88
N MET A 121 39.39 17.20 7.62
CA MET A 121 40.63 16.54 8.00
C MET A 121 40.38 15.35 8.92
N PHE A 122 39.47 15.48 9.89
CA PHE A 122 39.08 14.40 10.79
C PHE A 122 38.53 13.21 10.01
N PHE A 123 37.58 13.43 9.09
CA PHE A 123 37.00 12.36 8.28
C PHE A 123 38.06 11.70 7.37
N LYS A 124 38.92 12.49 6.73
CA LYS A 124 40.02 11.97 5.90
C LYS A 124 41.04 11.16 6.70
N LEU A 125 41.35 11.55 7.93
CA LEU A 125 42.32 10.83 8.77
C LEU A 125 41.70 9.58 9.41
N ARG A 126 40.48 9.67 9.92
CA ARG A 126 39.82 8.61 10.69
C ARG A 126 39.11 7.57 9.84
N TYR A 127 38.45 8.00 8.77
CA TYR A 127 37.59 7.16 7.93
C TYR A 127 38.12 7.02 6.49
N ARG A 128 39.15 7.79 6.11
CA ARG A 128 39.77 7.78 4.77
C ARG A 128 38.81 8.20 3.65
N CYS A 129 37.83 9.05 3.97
CA CYS A 129 36.84 9.55 3.04
C CYS A 129 36.38 10.96 3.43
N THR A 130 35.56 11.57 2.60
CA THR A 130 34.82 12.80 2.89
C THR A 130 33.56 12.49 3.74
N VAL A 131 32.96 13.53 4.32
CA VAL A 131 31.68 13.41 5.03
C VAL A 131 30.58 12.85 4.11
N GLU A 132 30.54 13.29 2.86
CA GLU A 132 29.57 12.80 1.87
C GLU A 132 29.76 11.30 1.59
N GLU A 133 30.98 10.89 1.27
CA GLU A 133 31.30 9.47 1.01
C GLU A 133 31.02 8.59 2.22
N PHE A 134 31.25 9.11 3.44
CA PHE A 134 30.91 8.39 4.67
C PHE A 134 29.39 8.15 4.78
N LEU A 135 28.58 9.19 4.57
CA LEU A 135 27.12 9.10 4.67
C LEU A 135 26.51 8.26 3.55
N ARG A 136 27.02 8.36 2.32
CA ARG A 136 26.63 7.47 1.21
C ARG A 136 26.97 6.02 1.52
N LYS A 137 28.19 5.76 2.00
CA LYS A 137 28.58 4.40 2.39
C LYS A 137 27.70 3.84 3.50
N TYR A 138 27.33 4.67 4.47
CA TYR A 138 26.37 4.29 5.51
C TYR A 138 25.00 3.96 4.91
N ALA A 139 24.49 4.79 4.00
CA ALA A 139 23.26 4.49 3.26
C ALA A 139 23.33 3.15 2.51
N ASP A 140 24.41 2.92 1.76
CA ASP A 140 24.59 1.69 0.97
C ASP A 140 24.78 0.43 1.83
N THR A 141 25.42 0.56 2.99
CA THR A 141 25.79 -0.58 3.84
C THR A 141 24.69 -0.93 4.84
N ASP A 142 24.00 0.07 5.40
CA ASP A 142 23.11 -0.11 6.53
C ASP A 142 21.63 0.14 6.17
N ILE A 143 21.34 0.99 5.17
CA ILE A 143 19.97 1.37 4.79
C ILE A 143 19.47 0.56 3.60
N MET A 144 20.26 0.52 2.51
CA MET A 144 19.91 -0.17 1.27
C MET A 144 19.58 -1.65 1.49
N PRO A 145 20.31 -2.43 2.32
CA PRO A 145 19.94 -3.82 2.54
C PRO A 145 18.59 -4.00 3.24
N GLN A 146 18.17 -3.07 4.09
CA GLN A 146 16.86 -3.11 4.76
C GLN A 146 15.75 -2.86 3.73
N PHE A 147 15.93 -1.86 2.87
CA PHE A 147 14.99 -1.58 1.79
C PHE A 147 14.94 -2.70 0.75
N SER A 148 16.10 -3.24 0.35
CA SER A 148 16.17 -4.41 -0.55
C SER A 148 15.46 -5.61 0.04
N SER A 149 15.67 -5.92 1.33
CA SER A 149 14.99 -7.04 2.00
C SER A 149 13.47 -6.84 2.04
N LEU A 150 13.01 -5.61 2.21
CA LEU A 150 11.59 -5.26 2.12
C LEU A 150 11.07 -5.50 0.71
N MET A 151 11.77 -5.03 -0.31
CA MET A 151 11.39 -5.22 -1.72
C MET A 151 11.43 -6.68 -2.15
N ASP A 152 12.41 -7.46 -1.68
CA ASP A 152 12.52 -8.89 -1.96
C ASP A 152 11.32 -9.64 -1.36
N THR A 153 10.98 -9.36 -0.10
CA THR A 153 9.81 -9.96 0.57
C THR A 153 8.52 -9.65 -0.19
N LEU A 154 8.38 -8.39 -0.59
CA LEU A 154 7.25 -7.90 -1.37
C LEU A 154 7.17 -8.55 -2.77
N SER A 155 8.32 -8.78 -3.42
CA SER A 155 8.39 -9.43 -4.73
C SER A 155 7.91 -10.89 -4.71
N GLU A 156 8.00 -11.59 -3.57
CA GLU A 156 7.47 -12.96 -3.43
C GLU A 156 5.95 -13.02 -3.66
N TYR A 157 5.24 -11.93 -3.39
CA TYR A 157 3.78 -11.81 -3.57
C TYR A 157 3.38 -11.31 -4.96
N THR A 158 4.33 -10.77 -5.73
CA THR A 158 4.08 -10.11 -7.03
C THR A 158 3.62 -11.07 -8.15
N VAL A 159 3.72 -12.39 -7.91
CA VAL A 159 3.43 -13.43 -8.93
C VAL A 159 2.30 -14.37 -8.49
N LEU A 160 1.70 -14.14 -7.32
CA LEU A 160 0.64 -15.00 -6.82
C LEU A 160 -0.71 -14.56 -7.40
N GLU A 161 -1.32 -15.42 -8.21
CA GLU A 161 -2.76 -15.31 -8.51
C GLU A 161 -3.53 -15.72 -7.25
N ILE A 162 -4.04 -14.73 -6.53
CA ILE A 162 -4.82 -14.93 -5.31
C ILE A 162 -6.29 -15.03 -5.71
N ASP A 163 -6.98 -16.06 -5.23
CA ASP A 163 -8.42 -16.16 -5.39
C ASP A 163 -9.10 -15.14 -4.46
N TYR A 164 -10.10 -14.44 -4.96
CA TYR A 164 -10.91 -13.53 -4.16
C TYR A 164 -12.40 -13.73 -4.40
N ARG A 165 -13.18 -13.42 -3.38
CA ARG A 165 -14.63 -13.31 -3.47
C ARG A 165 -15.09 -12.07 -2.75
N THR A 166 -16.19 -11.50 -3.20
CA THR A 166 -16.84 -10.37 -2.54
C THR A 166 -18.21 -10.79 -2.03
N GLN A 167 -18.62 -10.19 -0.92
CA GLN A 167 -19.98 -10.33 -0.40
C GLN A 167 -20.36 -9.00 0.26
N TYR A 168 -21.27 -8.25 -0.36
CA TYR A 168 -21.49 -6.84 -0.01
C TYR A 168 -20.16 -6.07 -0.14
N ASN A 169 -19.81 -5.25 0.86
CA ASN A 169 -18.57 -4.49 0.90
C ASN A 169 -17.39 -5.27 1.50
N MET A 170 -17.49 -6.59 1.61
CA MET A 170 -16.43 -7.43 2.17
C MET A 170 -15.66 -8.13 1.06
N LEU A 171 -14.34 -7.96 1.06
CA LEU A 171 -13.37 -8.64 0.20
C LEU A 171 -12.71 -9.77 0.99
N PHE A 172 -12.90 -11.00 0.54
CA PHE A 172 -12.25 -12.18 1.09
C PHE A 172 -11.16 -12.64 0.12
N LEU A 173 -9.93 -12.78 0.61
CA LEU A 173 -8.84 -13.41 -0.14
C LEU A 173 -8.66 -14.86 0.33
N THR A 174 -8.37 -15.76 -0.61
CA THR A 174 -8.12 -17.17 -0.34
C THR A 174 -6.95 -17.67 -1.18
N ASP A 175 -6.19 -18.61 -0.60
CA ASP A 175 -5.12 -19.35 -1.26
C ASP A 175 -5.65 -20.53 -2.10
N GLY A 176 -6.98 -20.68 -2.23
CA GLY A 176 -7.63 -21.76 -2.97
C GLY A 176 -7.52 -23.14 -2.32
N LEU A 177 -6.80 -23.27 -1.21
CA LEU A 177 -6.49 -24.53 -0.51
C LEU A 177 -7.13 -24.59 0.88
N SER A 178 -7.40 -23.43 1.48
CA SER A 178 -7.95 -23.27 2.81
C SER A 178 -9.48 -23.11 2.79
N THR A 179 -10.15 -23.53 3.87
CA THR A 179 -11.55 -23.13 4.09
C THR A 179 -11.62 -21.60 4.10
N PRO A 180 -12.65 -20.97 3.49
CA PRO A 180 -12.76 -19.51 3.47
C PRO A 180 -12.68 -19.02 4.91
N SER A 181 -11.60 -18.33 5.24
CA SER A 181 -11.49 -17.74 6.57
C SER A 181 -12.58 -16.68 6.73
N ASP A 182 -13.08 -16.46 7.94
CA ASP A 182 -13.98 -15.35 8.24
C ASP A 182 -13.28 -13.98 8.09
N PHE A 183 -11.96 -13.98 7.83
CA PHE A 183 -11.21 -12.77 7.56
C PHE A 183 -11.62 -12.15 6.22
N HIS A 184 -11.94 -10.87 6.29
CA HIS A 184 -12.20 -10.00 5.16
C HIS A 184 -11.61 -8.63 5.40
N VAL A 185 -11.35 -7.93 4.31
CA VAL A 185 -11.12 -6.49 4.28
C VAL A 185 -12.42 -5.87 3.80
N ASP A 186 -12.84 -4.79 4.44
CA ASP A 186 -13.91 -3.98 3.89
C ASP A 186 -13.37 -3.17 2.72
N PHE A 187 -14.19 -2.98 1.69
CA PHE A 187 -13.86 -2.15 0.55
C PHE A 187 -15.00 -1.19 0.22
N GLU A 188 -14.62 0.01 -0.23
CA GLU A 188 -15.53 1.01 -0.74
C GLU A 188 -14.95 1.58 -2.05
N VAL A 189 -15.74 1.53 -3.13
CA VAL A 189 -15.38 2.14 -4.40
C VAL A 189 -16.16 3.44 -4.54
N THR A 190 -15.46 4.56 -4.66
CA THR A 190 -16.04 5.89 -4.92
C THR A 190 -15.41 6.48 -6.18
N GLY A 191 -16.09 6.32 -7.33
CA GLY A 191 -15.60 6.78 -8.62
C GLY A 191 -14.33 6.04 -9.05
N ASP A 192 -13.19 6.74 -9.00
CA ASP A 192 -11.87 6.21 -9.33
C ASP A 192 -11.00 5.96 -8.08
N THR A 193 -11.61 5.96 -6.89
CA THR A 193 -10.93 5.65 -5.63
C THR A 193 -11.47 4.34 -5.06
N LEU A 194 -10.56 3.45 -4.66
CA LEU A 194 -10.82 2.25 -3.89
C LEU A 194 -10.23 2.44 -2.50
N LEU A 195 -11.07 2.38 -1.47
CA LEU A 195 -10.64 2.38 -0.09
C LEU A 195 -10.73 0.96 0.44
N LEU A 196 -9.62 0.45 0.97
CA LEU A 196 -9.58 -0.81 1.71
C LEU A 196 -9.43 -0.48 3.20
N THR A 197 -10.35 -1.00 4.02
CA THR A 197 -10.35 -0.82 5.48
C THR A 197 -10.48 -2.13 6.20
N ARG A 198 -9.98 -2.21 7.43
CA ARG A 198 -10.11 -3.39 8.26
C ARG A 198 -10.49 -3.00 9.68
N ASP A 199 -11.31 -3.83 10.31
CA ASP A 199 -11.48 -3.82 11.75
C ASP A 199 -10.21 -4.36 12.45
N GLU A 200 -9.50 -3.49 13.18
CA GLU A 200 -8.28 -3.84 13.94
C GLU A 200 -8.49 -4.98 14.95
N ALA A 201 -9.73 -5.29 15.32
CA ALA A 201 -10.06 -6.36 16.25
C ALA A 201 -9.92 -7.79 15.66
N VAL A 202 -9.74 -7.94 14.34
CA VAL A 202 -9.65 -9.24 13.66
C VAL A 202 -8.20 -9.55 13.27
N PRO A 203 -7.55 -10.55 13.90
CA PRO A 203 -6.19 -10.95 13.55
C PRO A 203 -6.11 -11.53 12.14
N LEU A 204 -5.08 -11.18 11.37
CA LEU A 204 -4.85 -11.76 10.05
C LEU A 204 -4.34 -13.19 10.21
N TYR A 205 -5.07 -14.13 9.63
CA TYR A 205 -4.62 -15.50 9.47
C TYR A 205 -4.50 -15.77 7.97
N SER A 206 -3.37 -16.34 7.53
CA SER A 206 -3.02 -16.78 6.16
C SER A 206 -2.27 -15.75 5.28
N VAL A 207 -2.91 -15.21 4.24
CA VAL A 207 -2.24 -14.44 3.17
C VAL A 207 -1.91 -13.01 3.61
N PHE A 208 -2.75 -12.47 4.49
CA PHE A 208 -2.62 -11.08 4.91
C PHE A 208 -1.67 -10.88 6.09
N SER A 209 -1.35 -11.89 6.91
CA SER A 209 -0.43 -11.70 8.04
C SER A 209 0.95 -11.24 7.58
N SER A 210 1.38 -11.70 6.41
CA SER A 210 2.62 -11.22 5.80
C SER A 210 2.48 -9.84 5.17
N LEU A 211 1.30 -9.50 4.64
CA LEU A 211 1.00 -8.16 4.09
C LEU A 211 0.66 -7.15 5.19
N GLU A 212 0.38 -7.57 6.42
CA GLU A 212 0.10 -6.75 7.60
C GLU A 212 1.28 -5.85 7.93
N ASP A 213 2.48 -6.41 7.78
CA ASP A 213 3.75 -5.71 7.90
C ASP A 213 4.02 -4.77 6.72
N PHE A 214 3.18 -4.73 5.66
CA PHE A 214 3.42 -3.94 4.45
C PHE A 214 2.29 -2.97 4.07
N LEU A 215 1.03 -3.32 4.29
CA LEU A 215 -0.15 -2.52 4.00
C LEU A 215 -0.73 -2.02 5.32
N SER A 216 -0.32 -0.83 5.75
CA SER A 216 -1.06 -0.13 6.81
C SER A 216 -2.45 0.20 6.24
N LEU A 217 -3.48 -0.43 6.79
CA LEU A 217 -4.87 -0.07 6.49
C LEU A 217 -5.26 1.09 7.43
N PRO A 218 -6.03 2.09 6.96
CA PRO A 218 -6.70 2.17 5.66
C PRO A 218 -5.75 2.40 4.48
N LEU A 219 -5.97 1.68 3.39
CA LEU A 219 -5.23 1.84 2.13
C LEU A 219 -6.14 2.44 1.08
N GLU A 220 -5.75 3.60 0.57
CA GLU A 220 -6.44 4.28 -0.53
C GLU A 220 -5.69 3.99 -1.84
N LEU A 221 -6.43 3.51 -2.84
CA LEU A 221 -5.92 3.23 -4.18
C LEU A 221 -6.68 4.04 -5.21
N CYS A 222 -5.97 4.50 -6.23
CA CYS A 222 -6.53 5.19 -7.38
C CYS A 222 -6.64 4.24 -8.57
N ARG A 223 -7.74 4.28 -9.30
CA ARG A 223 -7.90 3.51 -10.53
C ARG A 223 -6.84 3.93 -11.53
N ALA A 224 -6.35 2.95 -12.29
CA ALA A 224 -5.48 3.15 -13.44
C ALA A 224 -6.19 3.95 -14.55
N ASN A 225 -6.31 5.26 -14.39
CA ASN A 225 -6.58 6.13 -15.52
C ASN A 225 -5.29 6.24 -16.32
N GLU A 226 -5.38 6.25 -17.65
CA GLU A 226 -4.27 6.43 -18.60
C GLU A 226 -3.55 7.79 -18.42
N ARG A 227 -2.88 7.98 -17.28
CA ARG A 227 -2.00 9.08 -16.90
C ARG A 227 -0.98 8.43 -15.95
N THR A 228 0.17 7.97 -16.41
CA THR A 228 1.19 8.75 -17.09
C THR A 228 2.09 7.84 -17.94
N ALA A 229 2.21 8.20 -19.21
CA ALA A 229 3.41 7.95 -20.01
C ALA A 229 4.54 8.91 -19.60
#